data_AF-A0A414J8V7-F1
#
_entry.id   AF-A0A414J8V7-F1
#
_cell.length_a   1.000
_cell.length_b   1.000
_cell.length_c   1.000
_cell.angle_alpha   90.00
_cell.angle_beta   90.00
_cell.angle_gamma   90.00
#
_symmetry.space_group_name_H-M   'P 1'
#
loop_
_entity.id
_entity.type
_entity.pdbx_description
1 polymer ?
#
loop_
_entity_poly.entity_id
_entity_poly.type
_entity_poly.pdbx_seq_one_letter_code
_entity_poly.pdbx_strand_id
1 'polypeptide(L)'
;MLKNLAFTMLTAVYYSVIPVYCFMQLFSCTDKFKIYIHVLASFFILWALQFIKLYEHASEATTLSQLFIFLNVFFLFRGPVKQKLLSYFIFLLTAILTEILSINIYIQIYNHFFHQPAYTASNIYSLCSFHEKLMIQIMIFSFGYLFYKNIFSLLKKCINYLKFSLLLLITLPIIHPLITTEFTQYYKFQQSFIPVLLYIICCCITFPLFIHGLHLFKKEQIAFNRNLHKMELLKQQMEVSEEMKQEYVKIRKWNHDIENHLLSLEYLTRTRKADEAERYCSSVLLNSSKPEEQPSACISVSQEDSVL
;
A
#
# COMPACT_ATOMS: atom_id res chain seq x y z
N MET A 1 -27.61 -14.89 -27.08
CA MET A 1 -27.80 -14.95 -25.61
C MET A 1 -26.65 -15.67 -24.91
N LEU A 2 -26.35 -16.94 -25.22
CA LEU A 2 -25.29 -17.73 -24.52
C LEU A 2 -23.87 -17.11 -24.61
N LYS A 3 -23.48 -16.60 -25.79
CA LYS A 3 -22.18 -15.92 -26.00
C LYS A 3 -22.02 -14.69 -25.09
N ASN A 4 -23.06 -13.86 -25.02
CA ASN A 4 -23.11 -12.68 -24.16
C ASN A 4 -23.07 -13.06 -22.66
N LEU A 5 -23.73 -14.16 -22.29
CA LEU A 5 -23.69 -14.68 -20.93
C LEU A 5 -22.27 -15.06 -20.51
N ALA A 6 -21.57 -15.84 -21.35
CA ALA A 6 -20.19 -16.25 -21.07
C ALA A 6 -19.25 -15.05 -20.94
N PHE A 7 -19.40 -14.05 -21.82
CA PHE A 7 -18.60 -12.83 -21.78
C PHE A 7 -18.85 -12.01 -20.50
N THR A 8 -20.12 -11.79 -20.13
CA THR A 8 -20.46 -11.04 -18.91
C THR A 8 -20.00 -11.76 -17.64
N MET A 9 -20.09 -13.10 -17.59
CA MET A 9 -19.55 -13.89 -16.47
C MET A 9 -18.04 -13.76 -16.37
N LEU A 10 -17.32 -13.91 -17.50
CA LEU A 10 -15.86 -13.80 -17.52
C LEU A 10 -15.38 -12.44 -17.00
N THR A 11 -16.01 -11.36 -17.46
CA THR A 11 -15.71 -10.00 -17.02
C THR A 11 -16.05 -9.77 -15.55
N ALA A 12 -17.17 -10.33 -15.06
CA ALA A 12 -17.53 -10.26 -13.65
C ALA A 12 -16.55 -11.02 -12.74
N VAL A 13 -16.07 -12.20 -13.16
CA VAL A 13 -15.01 -12.93 -12.43
C VAL A 13 -13.77 -12.05 -12.30
N TYR A 14 -13.31 -11.45 -13.40
CA TYR A 14 -12.14 -10.58 -13.39
C TYR A 14 -12.29 -9.42 -12.40
N TYR A 15 -13.40 -8.66 -12.47
CA TYR A 15 -13.63 -7.52 -11.58
C TYR A 15 -13.94 -7.90 -10.13
N SER A 16 -14.37 -9.13 -9.84
CA SER A 16 -14.53 -9.61 -8.46
C SER A 16 -13.20 -10.07 -7.84
N VAL A 17 -12.32 -10.68 -8.62
CA VAL A 17 -11.10 -11.34 -8.12
C VAL A 17 -9.88 -10.41 -8.11
N ILE A 18 -9.64 -9.68 -9.20
CA ILE A 18 -8.41 -8.88 -9.36
C ILE A 18 -8.29 -7.75 -8.33
N PRO A 19 -9.33 -6.96 -8.02
CA PRO A 19 -9.22 -5.90 -7.01
C PRO A 19 -8.87 -6.48 -5.63
N VAL A 20 -9.49 -7.59 -5.25
CA VAL A 20 -9.20 -8.29 -4.00
C VAL A 20 -7.76 -8.81 -3.99
N TYR A 21 -7.32 -9.46 -5.06
CA TYR A 21 -5.92 -9.93 -5.20
C TYR A 21 -4.92 -8.78 -5.04
N CYS A 22 -5.16 -7.63 -5.68
CA CYS A 22 -4.26 -6.49 -5.59
C CYS A 22 -4.19 -5.92 -4.17
N PHE A 23 -5.33 -5.76 -3.50
CA PHE A 23 -5.38 -5.18 -2.16
C PHE A 23 -4.90 -6.14 -1.06
N MET A 24 -5.02 -7.46 -1.25
CA MET A 24 -4.39 -8.46 -0.36
C MET A 24 -2.86 -8.30 -0.28
N GLN A 25 -2.21 -7.76 -1.31
CA GLN A 25 -0.75 -7.54 -1.29
C GLN A 25 -0.34 -6.37 -0.40
N LEU A 26 -1.25 -5.43 -0.15
CA LEU A 26 -0.99 -4.17 0.55
C LEU A 26 -1.52 -4.15 1.97
N PHE A 27 -2.69 -4.75 2.20
CA PHE A 27 -3.43 -4.63 3.45
C PHE A 27 -3.73 -5.99 4.06
N SER A 28 -3.76 -6.04 5.39
CA SER A 28 -4.20 -7.22 6.11
C SER A 28 -5.72 -7.33 6.06
N CYS A 29 -6.20 -8.58 5.98
CA CYS A 29 -7.62 -8.90 6.09
C CYS A 29 -7.88 -9.67 7.39
N THR A 30 -9.11 -9.61 7.86
CA THR A 30 -9.52 -10.18 9.15
C THR A 30 -9.68 -11.70 9.12
N ASP A 31 -10.14 -12.26 7.99
CA ASP A 31 -10.43 -13.69 7.87
C ASP A 31 -10.47 -14.12 6.39
N LYS A 32 -9.79 -15.22 6.06
CA LYS A 32 -9.76 -15.79 4.70
C LYS A 32 -11.15 -16.27 4.27
N PHE A 33 -11.96 -16.83 5.18
CA PHE A 33 -13.28 -17.33 4.84
C PHE A 33 -14.23 -16.20 4.42
N LYS A 34 -14.16 -15.05 5.11
CA LYS A 34 -14.93 -13.86 4.75
C LYS A 34 -14.57 -13.32 3.36
N ILE A 35 -13.30 -13.43 2.95
CA ILE A 35 -12.87 -13.03 1.59
C ILE A 35 -13.60 -13.88 0.53
N TYR A 36 -13.66 -15.20 0.69
CA TYR A 36 -14.33 -16.07 -0.27
C TYR A 36 -15.82 -15.73 -0.42
N ILE A 37 -16.52 -15.53 0.71
CA ILE A 37 -17.93 -15.14 0.70
C ILE A 37 -18.09 -13.78 0.03
N HIS A 38 -17.23 -12.79 0.33
CA HIS A 38 -17.30 -11.48 -0.29
C HIS A 38 -17.01 -11.51 -1.78
N VAL A 39 -16.02 -12.26 -2.25
CA VAL A 39 -15.72 -12.41 -3.68
C VAL A 39 -16.90 -13.05 -4.41
N LEU A 40 -17.49 -14.11 -3.83
CA LEU A 40 -18.66 -14.78 -4.41
C LEU A 40 -19.88 -13.84 -4.48
N ALA A 41 -20.18 -13.11 -3.41
CA ALA A 41 -21.27 -12.13 -3.39
C ALA A 41 -21.01 -10.99 -4.39
N SER A 42 -19.77 -10.50 -4.45
CA SER A 42 -19.36 -9.45 -5.39
C SER A 42 -19.50 -9.91 -6.84
N PHE A 43 -19.19 -11.18 -7.12
CA PHE A 43 -19.33 -11.77 -8.45
C PHE A 43 -20.78 -11.69 -8.94
N PHE A 44 -21.77 -12.11 -8.15
CA PHE A 44 -23.18 -12.08 -8.58
C PHE A 44 -23.68 -10.66 -8.84
N ILE A 45 -23.31 -9.70 -7.99
CA ILE A 45 -23.71 -8.29 -8.15
C ILE A 45 -23.04 -7.67 -9.38
N LEU A 46 -21.73 -7.87 -9.55
CA LEU A 46 -21.00 -7.38 -10.73
C LEU A 46 -21.49 -8.03 -12.01
N TRP A 47 -21.88 -9.31 -11.96
CA TRP A 47 -22.44 -10.00 -13.10
C TRP A 47 -23.79 -9.40 -13.51
N ALA A 48 -24.67 -9.12 -12.55
CA ALA A 48 -25.94 -8.43 -12.81
C ALA A 48 -25.72 -7.04 -13.41
N LEU A 49 -24.78 -6.25 -12.87
CA LEU A 49 -24.44 -4.92 -13.40
C LEU A 49 -23.85 -4.99 -14.82
N GLN A 50 -23.02 -5.99 -15.09
CA GLN A 50 -22.45 -6.20 -16.42
C GLN A 50 -23.51 -6.67 -17.43
N PHE A 51 -24.54 -7.37 -16.97
CA PHE A 51 -25.70 -7.71 -17.78
C PHE A 51 -26.53 -6.47 -18.12
N ILE A 52 -26.82 -5.62 -17.12
CA ILE A 52 -27.49 -4.32 -17.34
C ILE A 52 -26.69 -3.50 -18.36
N LYS A 53 -25.38 -3.35 -18.17
CA LYS A 53 -24.48 -2.62 -19.10
C LYS A 53 -24.60 -3.06 -20.56
N LEU A 54 -24.90 -4.34 -20.81
CA LEU A 54 -24.99 -4.89 -22.15
C LEU A 54 -26.31 -4.55 -22.86
N TYR A 55 -27.39 -4.34 -22.10
CA TYR A 55 -28.74 -4.16 -22.63
C TYR A 55 -29.33 -2.76 -22.40
N GLU A 56 -28.92 -2.06 -21.33
CA GLU A 56 -29.44 -0.76 -20.88
C GLU A 56 -28.33 0.12 -20.26
N HIS A 57 -28.45 1.44 -20.35
CA HIS A 57 -27.67 2.46 -19.60
C HIS A 57 -26.17 2.13 -19.34
N ALA A 58 -25.39 1.94 -20.41
CA ALA A 58 -24.00 1.46 -20.33
C ALA A 58 -23.05 2.34 -19.47
N SER A 59 -23.26 3.66 -19.47
CA SER A 59 -22.46 4.60 -18.68
C SER A 59 -22.74 4.48 -17.18
N GLU A 60 -24.02 4.48 -16.79
CA GLU A 60 -24.48 4.37 -15.40
C GLU A 60 -24.10 3.02 -14.79
N ALA A 61 -24.25 1.93 -15.55
CA ALA A 61 -23.83 0.61 -15.08
C ALA A 61 -22.31 0.53 -14.85
N THR A 62 -21.51 1.24 -15.65
CA THR A 62 -20.06 1.30 -15.47
C THR A 62 -19.67 2.08 -14.22
N THR A 63 -20.30 3.23 -13.95
CA THR A 63 -20.01 4.03 -12.74
C THR A 63 -20.44 3.28 -11.47
N LEU A 64 -21.61 2.63 -11.49
CA LEU A 64 -22.07 1.79 -10.39
C LEU A 64 -21.14 0.60 -10.14
N SER A 65 -20.66 -0.06 -11.19
CA SER A 65 -19.71 -1.17 -11.07
C SER A 65 -18.41 -0.71 -10.40
N GLN A 66 -17.86 0.44 -10.80
CA GLN A 66 -16.64 0.99 -10.18
C GLN A 66 -16.87 1.40 -8.72
N LEU A 67 -18.00 2.05 -8.42
CA LEU A 67 -18.35 2.40 -7.04
C LEU A 67 -18.46 1.14 -6.17
N PHE A 68 -19.10 0.10 -6.68
CA PHE A 68 -19.24 -1.17 -5.97
C PHE A 68 -17.89 -1.84 -5.72
N ILE A 69 -16.99 -1.90 -6.72
CA ILE A 69 -15.63 -2.44 -6.56
C ILE A 69 -14.88 -1.65 -5.47
N PHE A 70 -14.96 -0.32 -5.49
CA PHE A 70 -14.35 0.53 -4.47
C PHE A 70 -14.86 0.19 -3.06
N LEU A 71 -16.18 0.15 -2.88
CA LEU A 71 -16.80 -0.12 -1.58
C LEU A 71 -16.41 -1.50 -1.06
N ASN A 72 -16.44 -2.54 -1.92
CA ASN A 72 -16.05 -3.90 -1.54
C ASN A 72 -14.63 -3.94 -0.97
N VAL A 73 -13.69 -3.37 -1.69
CA VAL A 73 -12.29 -3.34 -1.28
C VAL A 73 -12.09 -2.46 -0.04
N PHE A 74 -12.82 -1.34 0.04
CA PHE A 74 -12.72 -0.41 1.16
C PHE A 74 -13.13 -1.06 2.50
N PHE A 75 -14.23 -1.82 2.51
CA PHE A 75 -14.75 -2.49 3.71
C PHE A 75 -14.03 -3.80 4.03
N LEU A 76 -13.58 -4.55 3.03
CA LEU A 76 -12.97 -5.88 3.23
C LEU A 76 -11.59 -5.82 3.93
N PHE A 77 -10.78 -4.80 3.64
CA PHE A 77 -9.41 -4.71 4.13
C PHE A 77 -9.28 -3.80 5.35
N ARG A 78 -8.32 -4.06 6.24
CA ARG A 78 -7.96 -3.14 7.34
C ARG A 78 -6.78 -2.26 6.93
N GLY A 79 -6.86 -0.97 7.22
CA GLY A 79 -5.79 -0.02 6.89
C GLY A 79 -6.27 1.44 6.92
N PRO A 80 -5.33 2.39 6.91
CA PRO A 80 -5.68 3.81 6.95
C PRO A 80 -6.42 4.24 5.68
N VAL A 81 -7.50 5.00 5.86
CA VAL A 81 -8.40 5.45 4.79
C VAL A 81 -7.65 6.08 3.61
N LYS A 82 -6.66 6.94 3.92
CA LYS A 82 -5.84 7.63 2.91
C LYS A 82 -5.10 6.66 1.99
N GLN A 83 -4.51 5.59 2.53
CA GLN A 83 -3.74 4.62 1.72
C GLN A 83 -4.66 3.75 0.87
N LYS A 84 -5.84 3.39 1.39
CA LYS A 84 -6.83 2.64 0.61
C LYS A 84 -7.33 3.44 -0.59
N LEU A 85 -7.67 4.71 -0.38
CA LEU A 85 -8.12 5.60 -1.44
C LEU A 85 -7.04 5.77 -2.51
N LEU A 86 -5.80 5.99 -2.09
CA LEU A 86 -4.63 6.11 -2.97
C LEU A 86 -4.42 4.85 -3.81
N SER A 87 -4.47 3.68 -3.17
CA SER A 87 -4.29 2.39 -3.84
C SER A 87 -5.40 2.13 -4.85
N TYR A 88 -6.64 2.53 -4.54
CA TYR A 88 -7.76 2.40 -5.46
C TYR A 88 -7.63 3.32 -6.68
N PHE A 89 -7.14 4.55 -6.47
CA PHE A 89 -6.87 5.46 -7.57
C PHE A 89 -5.80 4.90 -8.52
N ILE A 90 -4.73 4.32 -7.97
CA ILE A 90 -3.68 3.63 -8.75
C ILE A 90 -4.27 2.42 -9.50
N PHE A 91 -5.11 1.64 -8.83
CA PHE A 91 -5.80 0.50 -9.43
C PHE A 91 -6.62 0.91 -10.66
N LEU A 92 -7.44 1.96 -10.52
CA LEU A 92 -8.31 2.47 -11.57
C LEU A 92 -7.52 3.07 -12.73
N LEU A 93 -6.46 3.83 -12.44
CA LEU A 93 -5.57 4.35 -13.48
C LEU A 93 -4.90 3.23 -14.29
N THR A 94 -4.45 2.18 -13.59
CA THR A 94 -3.84 1.02 -14.24
C THR A 94 -4.84 0.28 -15.11
N ALA A 95 -6.10 0.14 -14.68
CA ALA A 95 -7.17 -0.44 -15.49
C ALA A 95 -7.36 0.34 -16.80
N ILE A 96 -7.51 1.66 -16.72
CA ILE A 96 -7.73 2.53 -17.88
C ILE A 96 -6.54 2.44 -18.85
N LEU A 97 -5.31 2.52 -18.33
CA LEU A 97 -4.11 2.41 -19.15
C LEU A 97 -4.04 1.07 -19.89
N THR A 98 -4.37 -0.02 -19.19
CA THR A 98 -4.37 -1.37 -19.74
C THR A 98 -5.43 -1.53 -20.84
N GLU A 99 -6.63 -1.02 -20.59
CA GLU A 99 -7.74 -1.07 -21.56
C GLU A 99 -7.36 -0.33 -22.86
N ILE A 100 -6.85 0.89 -22.72
CA ILE A 100 -6.47 1.72 -23.86
C ILE A 100 -5.29 1.13 -24.62
N LEU A 101 -4.29 0.60 -23.93
CA LEU A 101 -3.17 -0.09 -24.56
C LEU A 101 -3.64 -1.31 -25.36
N SER A 102 -4.52 -2.12 -24.77
CA SER A 102 -5.03 -3.35 -25.39
C SER A 102 -5.83 -3.05 -26.65
N ILE A 103 -6.74 -2.07 -26.59
CA ILE A 103 -7.56 -1.63 -27.73
C ILE A 103 -6.67 -1.10 -28.85
N ASN A 104 -5.69 -0.24 -28.53
CA ASN A 104 -4.82 0.35 -29.54
C ASN A 104 -3.96 -0.70 -30.24
N ILE A 105 -3.35 -1.63 -29.49
CA ILE A 105 -2.57 -2.72 -30.11
C ILE A 105 -3.46 -3.57 -31.01
N TYR A 106 -4.68 -3.90 -30.56
CA TYR A 106 -5.62 -4.68 -31.36
C TYR A 106 -5.99 -3.97 -32.67
N ILE A 107 -6.34 -2.69 -32.63
CA ILE A 107 -6.67 -1.89 -33.82
C ILE A 107 -5.50 -1.88 -34.81
N GLN A 108 -4.26 -1.68 -34.34
CA GLN A 108 -3.09 -1.64 -35.21
C GLN A 108 -2.83 -3.00 -35.89
N ILE A 109 -2.96 -4.10 -35.14
CA ILE A 109 -2.87 -5.45 -35.70
C ILE A 109 -3.97 -5.67 -36.73
N TYR A 110 -5.22 -5.34 -36.41
CA TYR A 110 -6.34 -5.52 -37.32
C TYR A 110 -6.15 -4.76 -38.64
N ASN A 111 -5.78 -3.47 -38.56
CA ASN A 111 -5.56 -2.64 -39.74
C ASN A 111 -4.39 -3.16 -40.60
N HIS A 112 -3.35 -3.73 -39.97
CA HIS A 112 -2.23 -4.31 -40.68
C HIS A 112 -2.63 -5.56 -41.49
N PHE A 113 -3.50 -6.42 -40.94
CA PHE A 113 -3.89 -7.68 -41.59
C PHE A 113 -5.06 -7.54 -42.58
N PHE A 114 -6.02 -6.64 -42.33
CA PHE A 114 -7.25 -6.55 -43.12
C PHE A 114 -7.30 -5.33 -44.07
N HIS A 115 -6.28 -4.49 -44.07
CA HIS A 115 -6.06 -3.34 -44.98
C HIS A 115 -7.25 -2.37 -45.16
N GLN A 116 -8.25 -2.43 -44.27
CA GLN A 116 -9.36 -1.47 -44.22
C GLN A 116 -9.54 -0.97 -42.77
N PRO A 117 -9.48 0.36 -42.53
CA PRO A 117 -9.67 0.93 -41.21
C PRO A 117 -11.15 0.89 -40.82
N ALA A 118 -11.61 -0.25 -40.31
CA ALA A 118 -12.99 -0.44 -39.87
C ALA A 118 -13.23 0.06 -38.43
N TYR A 119 -12.18 0.14 -37.61
CA TYR A 119 -12.30 0.40 -36.18
C TYR A 119 -11.59 1.69 -35.74
N THR A 120 -12.32 2.50 -34.96
CA THR A 120 -11.78 3.58 -34.13
C THR A 120 -11.94 3.19 -32.65
N ALA A 121 -11.16 3.79 -31.75
CA ALA A 121 -11.25 3.53 -30.31
C ALA A 121 -12.69 3.71 -29.76
N SER A 122 -13.42 4.68 -30.31
CA SER A 122 -14.82 4.95 -29.97
C SER A 122 -15.82 3.90 -30.46
N ASN A 123 -15.59 3.33 -31.65
CA ASN A 123 -16.57 2.48 -32.33
C ASN A 123 -16.27 0.98 -32.21
N ILE A 124 -15.09 0.62 -31.69
CA ILE A 124 -14.64 -0.77 -31.61
C ILE A 124 -15.61 -1.64 -30.80
N TYR A 125 -16.09 -1.15 -29.65
CA TYR A 125 -16.99 -1.92 -28.81
C TYR A 125 -18.40 -2.08 -29.40
N SER A 126 -18.85 -1.18 -30.27
CA SER A 126 -20.14 -1.31 -30.97
C SER A 126 -20.05 -2.19 -32.21
N LEU A 127 -18.98 -2.08 -32.99
CA LEU A 127 -18.85 -2.72 -34.30
C LEU A 127 -18.17 -4.10 -34.25
N CYS A 128 -17.37 -4.39 -33.23
CA CYS A 128 -16.69 -5.69 -33.16
C CYS A 128 -17.67 -6.85 -33.02
N SER A 129 -17.35 -7.93 -33.74
CA SER A 129 -17.91 -9.24 -33.53
C SER A 129 -17.58 -9.79 -32.15
N PHE A 130 -18.31 -10.84 -31.74
CA PHE A 130 -18.10 -11.50 -30.46
C PHE A 130 -16.66 -12.02 -30.27
N HIS A 131 -16.07 -12.60 -31.33
CA HIS A 131 -14.73 -13.17 -31.26
C HIS A 131 -13.67 -12.09 -31.06
N GLU A 132 -13.83 -10.95 -31.72
CA GLU A 132 -12.91 -9.81 -31.59
C GLU A 132 -13.01 -9.18 -30.19
N LYS A 133 -14.23 -9.02 -29.65
CA LYS A 133 -14.45 -8.57 -28.26
C LYS A 133 -13.76 -9.49 -27.25
N LEU A 134 -13.83 -10.81 -27.47
CA LEU A 134 -13.17 -11.80 -26.62
C LEU A 134 -11.64 -11.70 -26.70
N MET A 135 -11.07 -11.49 -27.88
CA MET A 135 -9.62 -11.29 -28.06
C MET A 135 -9.14 -10.03 -27.34
N ILE A 136 -9.85 -8.90 -27.51
CA ILE A 136 -9.54 -7.64 -26.80
C ILE A 136 -9.60 -7.87 -25.28
N GLN A 137 -10.63 -8.55 -24.78
CA GLN A 137 -10.79 -8.81 -23.36
C GLN A 137 -9.65 -9.68 -22.78
N ILE A 138 -9.21 -10.70 -23.52
CA ILE A 138 -8.06 -11.55 -23.13
C ILE A 138 -6.77 -10.72 -23.06
N MET A 139 -6.57 -9.79 -24.01
CA MET A 139 -5.43 -8.87 -23.95
C MET A 139 -5.50 -7.97 -22.71
N ILE A 140 -6.67 -7.41 -22.41
CA ILE A 140 -6.88 -6.59 -21.20
C ILE A 140 -6.53 -7.37 -19.94
N PHE A 141 -6.96 -8.63 -19.83
CA PHE A 141 -6.65 -9.46 -18.68
C PHE A 141 -5.16 -9.77 -18.56
N SER A 142 -4.52 -10.11 -19.69
CA SER A 142 -3.11 -10.49 -19.74
C SER A 142 -2.21 -9.31 -19.35
N PHE A 143 -2.42 -8.15 -19.98
CA PHE A 143 -1.68 -6.94 -19.64
C PHE A 143 -2.04 -6.43 -18.26
N GLY A 144 -3.31 -6.49 -17.86
CA GLY A 144 -3.76 -6.07 -16.55
C GLY A 144 -3.06 -6.84 -15.44
N TYR A 145 -2.98 -8.17 -15.56
CA TYR A 145 -2.24 -9.00 -14.62
C TYR A 145 -0.75 -8.60 -14.51
N LEU A 146 -0.08 -8.40 -15.66
CA LEU A 146 1.33 -7.99 -15.69
C LEU A 146 1.54 -6.62 -15.02
N PHE A 147 0.72 -5.62 -15.36
CA PHE A 147 0.82 -4.28 -14.77
C PHE A 147 0.49 -4.28 -13.29
N TYR A 148 -0.61 -4.92 -12.88
CA TYR A 148 -1.00 -4.96 -11.47
C TYR A 148 0.06 -5.62 -10.61
N LYS A 149 0.64 -6.73 -11.04
CA LYS A 149 1.73 -7.40 -10.32
C LYS A 149 2.91 -6.46 -10.07
N ASN A 150 3.34 -5.72 -11.09
CA ASN A 150 4.50 -4.83 -10.98
C ASN A 150 4.19 -3.56 -10.17
N ILE A 151 3.04 -2.93 -10.44
CA ILE A 151 2.64 -1.68 -9.80
C ILE A 151 2.35 -1.90 -8.32
N PHE A 152 1.62 -2.96 -7.94
CA PHE A 152 1.30 -3.22 -6.53
C PHE A 152 2.52 -3.68 -5.72
N SER A 153 3.47 -4.38 -6.35
CA SER A 153 4.78 -4.68 -5.74
C SER A 153 5.56 -3.41 -5.42
N LEU A 154 5.58 -2.44 -6.34
CA LEU A 154 6.21 -1.14 -6.11
C LEU A 154 5.45 -0.30 -5.07
N LEU A 155 4.12 -0.31 -5.14
CA LEU A 155 3.25 0.40 -4.22
C LEU A 155 3.45 -0.09 -2.78
N LYS A 156 3.61 -1.40 -2.57
CA LYS A 156 3.91 -1.98 -1.25
C LYS A 156 5.13 -1.33 -0.58
N LYS A 157 6.15 -0.95 -1.37
CA LYS A 157 7.36 -0.29 -0.86
C LYS A 157 7.14 1.19 -0.55
N CYS A 158 6.27 1.87 -1.31
CA CYS A 158 6.13 3.33 -1.23
C CYS A 158 4.86 3.86 -0.56
N ILE A 159 3.87 2.99 -0.28
CA ILE A 159 2.55 3.38 0.24
C ILE A 159 2.59 4.20 1.53
N ASN A 160 3.63 4.03 2.35
CA ASN A 160 3.77 4.72 3.63
C ASN A 160 4.16 6.19 3.50
N TYR A 161 4.82 6.59 2.41
CA TYR A 161 5.24 7.97 2.16
C TYR A 161 4.59 8.59 0.92
N LEU A 162 3.88 7.80 0.12
CA LEU A 162 3.18 8.31 -1.06
C LEU A 162 2.01 9.21 -0.65
N LYS A 163 2.03 10.46 -1.13
CA LYS A 163 0.95 11.43 -0.95
C LYS A 163 0.04 11.44 -2.17
N PHE A 164 -1.25 11.73 -1.95
CA PHE A 164 -2.24 11.82 -3.02
C PHE A 164 -1.91 12.94 -4.02
N SER A 165 -1.43 14.09 -3.54
CA SER A 165 -0.98 15.20 -4.41
C SER A 165 0.17 14.78 -5.33
N LEU A 166 1.13 14.02 -4.81
CA LEU A 166 2.24 13.45 -5.56
C LEU A 166 1.77 12.46 -6.62
N LEU A 167 0.84 11.59 -6.25
CA LEU A 167 0.25 10.65 -7.20
C LEU A 167 -0.45 11.40 -8.34
N LEU A 168 -1.26 12.40 -8.02
CA LEU A 168 -1.95 13.21 -9.04
C LEU A 168 -0.95 13.93 -9.94
N LEU A 169 0.12 14.49 -9.38
CA LEU A 169 1.16 15.18 -10.14
C LEU A 169 1.94 14.24 -11.10
N ILE A 170 2.14 12.98 -10.72
CA ILE A 170 2.80 11.98 -11.57
C ILE A 170 1.85 11.41 -12.62
N THR A 171 0.56 11.25 -12.29
CA THR A 171 -0.42 10.56 -13.13
C THR A 171 -1.12 11.47 -14.12
N LEU A 172 -1.37 12.72 -13.77
CA LEU A 172 -2.04 13.70 -14.63
C LEU A 172 -1.30 13.92 -15.98
N PRO A 173 0.04 14.02 -16.02
CA PRO A 173 0.80 14.06 -17.27
C PRO A 173 0.62 12.84 -18.19
N ILE A 174 0.30 11.67 -17.65
CA ILE A 174 0.11 10.43 -18.41
C ILE A 174 -1.28 10.38 -19.03
N ILE A 175 -2.30 10.89 -18.31
CA ILE A 175 -3.70 10.86 -18.75
C ILE A 175 -4.01 12.05 -19.69
N HIS A 176 -3.34 13.19 -19.50
CA HIS A 176 -3.66 14.42 -20.21
C HIS A 176 -3.53 14.32 -21.74
N PRO A 177 -2.47 13.71 -22.32
CA PRO A 177 -2.38 13.50 -23.77
C PRO A 177 -3.54 12.66 -24.32
N LEU A 178 -4.02 11.71 -23.52
CA LEU A 178 -5.11 10.80 -23.84
C LEU A 178 -6.47 11.52 -23.90
N ILE A 179 -6.70 12.45 -22.98
CA ILE A 179 -7.88 13.33 -22.99
C ILE A 179 -7.84 14.25 -24.21
N THR A 180 -6.67 14.80 -24.53
CA THR A 180 -6.49 15.70 -25.66
C THR A 180 -6.74 14.98 -27.00
N THR A 181 -6.37 13.70 -27.13
CA THR A 181 -6.66 12.92 -28.34
C THR A 181 -8.16 12.65 -28.53
N GLU A 182 -8.90 12.35 -27.47
CA GLU A 182 -10.36 12.17 -27.56
C GLU A 182 -11.08 13.49 -27.85
N PHE A 183 -10.65 14.59 -27.22
CA PHE A 183 -11.22 15.91 -27.44
C PHE A 183 -11.04 16.38 -28.89
N THR A 184 -9.86 16.15 -29.47
CA THR A 184 -9.56 16.54 -30.86
C THR A 184 -10.33 15.70 -31.88
N GLN A 185 -10.60 14.43 -31.59
CA GLN A 185 -11.46 13.57 -32.40
C GLN A 185 -12.94 13.97 -32.33
N TYR A 186 -13.45 14.31 -31.14
CA TYR A 186 -14.85 14.72 -30.94
C TYR A 186 -15.23 15.95 -31.78
N TYR A 187 -14.36 16.96 -31.82
CA TYR A 187 -14.60 18.19 -32.61
C TYR A 187 -14.25 18.05 -34.10
N LYS A 188 -13.96 16.84 -34.59
CA LYS A 188 -13.62 16.55 -36.01
C LYS A 188 -12.54 17.47 -36.59
N PHE A 189 -11.56 17.88 -35.79
CA PHE A 189 -10.43 18.69 -36.30
C PHE A 189 -9.43 17.88 -37.18
N GLN A 190 -9.84 16.72 -37.71
CA GLN A 190 -9.02 15.70 -38.36
C GLN A 190 -8.11 16.19 -39.50
N GLN A 191 -8.35 17.38 -40.08
CA GLN A 191 -7.54 17.94 -41.17
C GLN A 191 -6.82 19.25 -40.84
N SER A 192 -6.91 19.75 -39.59
CA SER A 192 -6.26 21.00 -39.19
C SER A 192 -4.91 20.74 -38.52
N PHE A 193 -3.95 21.67 -38.65
CA PHE A 193 -2.68 21.65 -37.90
C PHE A 193 -2.86 22.03 -36.41
N ILE A 194 -3.97 22.69 -36.09
CA ILE A 194 -4.31 23.23 -34.76
C ILE A 194 -4.32 22.15 -33.65
N PRO A 195 -4.91 20.95 -33.82
CA PRO A 195 -4.86 19.86 -32.83
C PRO A 195 -3.44 19.38 -32.53
N VAL A 196 -2.58 19.31 -33.53
CA VAL A 196 -1.18 18.86 -33.37
C VAL A 196 -0.41 19.88 -32.54
N LEU A 197 -0.58 21.18 -32.82
CA LEU A 197 -0.02 22.25 -32.01
C LEU A 197 -0.54 22.23 -30.57
N LEU A 198 -1.86 22.08 -30.37
CA LEU A 198 -2.46 21.99 -29.04
C LEU A 198 -1.92 20.78 -28.26
N TYR A 199 -1.76 19.64 -28.92
CA TYR A 199 -1.17 18.43 -28.34
C TYR A 199 0.29 18.63 -27.94
N ILE A 200 1.09 19.29 -28.77
CA ILE A 200 2.50 19.62 -28.46
C ILE A 200 2.57 20.57 -27.26
N ILE A 201 1.77 21.64 -27.24
CA ILE A 201 1.71 22.60 -26.13
C ILE A 201 1.31 21.89 -24.83
N CYS A 202 0.29 21.03 -24.91
CA CYS A 202 -0.19 20.18 -23.83
C CYS A 202 0.92 19.28 -23.26
N CYS A 203 1.67 18.58 -24.13
CA CYS A 203 2.84 17.77 -23.73
C CYS A 203 3.96 18.61 -23.10
N CYS A 204 4.23 19.80 -23.65
CA CYS A 204 5.25 20.72 -23.14
C CYS A 204 4.92 21.24 -21.74
N ILE A 205 3.64 21.41 -21.39
CA ILE A 205 3.20 21.85 -20.06
C ILE A 205 3.22 20.68 -19.06
N THR A 206 2.85 19.47 -19.48
CA THR A 206 2.77 18.32 -18.58
C THR A 206 4.13 17.69 -18.27
N PHE A 207 5.10 17.78 -19.17
CA PHE A 207 6.42 17.21 -18.95
C PHE A 207 7.17 17.83 -17.74
N PRO A 208 7.25 19.17 -17.57
CA PRO A 208 7.81 19.77 -16.37
C PRO A 208 7.10 19.37 -15.08
N LEU A 209 5.76 19.24 -15.12
CA LEU A 209 4.96 18.79 -13.96
C LEU A 209 5.33 17.35 -13.57
N PHE A 210 5.53 16.48 -14.55
CA PHE A 210 5.98 15.11 -14.32
C PHE A 210 7.37 15.07 -13.66
N ILE A 211 8.34 15.81 -14.20
CA ILE A 211 9.70 15.89 -13.64
C ILE A 211 9.69 16.46 -12.22
N HIS A 212 8.89 17.51 -11.98
CA HIS A 212 8.70 18.06 -10.65
C HIS A 212 8.11 17.03 -9.69
N GLY A 213 7.12 16.25 -10.14
CA GLY A 213 6.53 15.15 -9.38
C GLY A 213 7.54 14.07 -9.00
N LEU A 214 8.41 13.67 -9.93
CA LEU A 214 9.48 12.71 -9.66
C LEU A 214 10.50 13.22 -8.64
N HIS A 215 10.90 14.50 -8.75
CA HIS A 215 11.83 15.11 -7.79
C HIS A 215 11.22 15.17 -6.39
N LEU A 216 9.95 15.57 -6.28
CA LEU A 216 9.24 15.64 -5.01
C LEU A 216 9.04 14.24 -4.41
N PHE A 217 8.77 13.22 -5.24
CA PHE A 217 8.69 11.82 -4.79
C PHE A 217 10.01 11.35 -4.18
N LYS A 218 11.14 11.62 -4.85
CA LYS A 218 12.48 11.29 -4.33
C LYS A 218 12.74 12.01 -3.00
N LYS A 219 12.32 13.27 -2.86
CA LYS A 219 12.44 14.04 -1.62
C LYS A 219 11.65 13.41 -0.47
N GLU A 220 10.39 13.01 -0.70
CA GLU A 220 9.57 12.34 0.31
C GLU A 220 10.14 10.97 0.71
N GLN A 221 10.67 10.21 -0.25
CA GLN A 221 11.34 8.94 0.04
C GLN A 221 12.53 9.12 0.97
N ILE A 222 13.40 10.10 0.70
CA ILE A 222 14.56 10.41 1.55
C ILE A 222 14.11 10.89 2.94
N ALA A 223 13.08 11.75 3.00
CA ALA A 223 12.55 12.25 4.26
C ALA A 223 11.97 11.12 5.13
N PHE A 224 11.24 10.18 4.52
CA PHE A 224 10.70 9.01 5.20
C PHE A 224 11.81 8.12 5.76
N ASN A 225 12.83 7.80 4.97
CA ASN A 225 13.95 6.97 5.42
C ASN A 225 14.71 7.62 6.59
N ARG A 226 14.92 8.94 6.54
CA ARG A 226 15.53 9.69 7.65
C ARG A 226 14.67 9.64 8.91
N ASN A 227 13.35 9.76 8.79
CA ASN A 227 12.45 9.69 9.94
C ASN A 227 12.42 8.28 10.55
N LEU A 228 12.46 7.24 9.72
CA LEU A 228 12.52 5.85 10.18
C LEU A 228 13.80 5.61 11.00
N HIS A 229 14.96 6.06 10.50
CA HIS A 229 16.22 5.97 11.22
C HIS A 229 16.21 6.76 12.54
N LYS A 230 15.66 7.98 12.55
CA LYS A 230 15.48 8.75 13.80
C LYS A 230 14.61 8.03 14.81
N MET A 231 13.53 7.39 14.37
CA MET A 231 12.62 6.65 15.25
C MET A 231 13.31 5.42 15.85
N GLU A 232 14.17 4.75 15.10
CA GLU A 232 14.97 3.63 15.57
C GLU A 232 16.00 4.06 16.63
N LEU A 233 16.72 5.17 16.39
CA LEU A 233 17.63 5.75 17.39
C LEU A 233 16.91 6.16 18.67
N LEU A 234 15.73 6.79 18.56
CA LEU A 234 14.92 7.15 19.73
C LEU A 234 14.46 5.91 20.51
N LYS A 235 14.13 4.82 19.81
CA LYS A 235 13.75 3.55 20.46
C LYS A 235 14.92 2.97 21.27
N GLN A 236 16.12 2.98 20.71
CA GLN A 236 17.34 2.54 21.42
C GLN A 236 17.62 3.43 22.64
N GLN A 237 17.47 4.75 22.51
CA GLN A 237 17.62 5.67 23.64
C GLN A 237 16.59 5.44 24.74
N MET A 238 15.33 5.13 24.39
CA MET A 238 14.31 4.79 25.38
C MET A 238 14.62 3.47 26.10
N GLU A 239 15.15 2.47 25.40
CA GLU A 239 15.55 1.19 25.99
C GLU A 239 16.65 1.38 27.04
N VAL A 240 17.73 2.07 26.68
CA VAL A 240 18.82 2.43 27.62
C VAL A 240 18.31 3.30 28.78
N SER A 241 17.37 4.21 28.52
CA SER A 241 16.77 5.03 29.58
C SER A 241 15.96 4.20 30.58
N GLU A 242 15.26 3.16 30.14
CA GLU A 242 14.50 2.29 31.04
C GLU A 242 15.44 1.40 31.86
N GLU A 243 16.54 0.90 31.26
CA GLU A 243 17.59 0.18 31.99
C GLU A 243 18.23 1.05 33.08
N MET A 244 18.61 2.28 32.76
CA MET A 244 19.18 3.22 33.75
C MET A 244 18.20 3.50 34.90
N LYS A 245 16.92 3.61 34.61
CA LYS A 245 15.88 3.82 35.62
C LYS A 245 15.75 2.60 36.53
N GLN A 246 15.84 1.38 35.99
CA GLN A 246 15.85 0.16 36.79
C GLN A 246 17.06 0.11 37.72
N GLU A 247 18.26 0.44 37.23
CA GLU A 247 19.47 0.51 38.04
C GLU A 247 19.36 1.60 39.13
N TYR A 248 18.83 2.77 38.80
CA TYR A 248 18.59 3.83 39.78
C TYR A 248 17.65 3.39 40.91
N VAL A 249 16.59 2.64 40.60
CA VAL A 249 15.67 2.09 41.62
C VAL A 249 16.40 1.10 42.55
N LYS A 250 17.27 0.24 42.01
CA LYS A 250 18.09 -0.68 42.81
C LYS A 250 19.03 0.09 43.74
N ILE A 251 19.77 1.07 43.22
CA ILE A 251 20.67 1.92 44.00
C ILE A 251 19.92 2.66 45.10
N ARG A 252 18.74 3.22 44.80
CA ARG A 252 17.91 3.91 45.80
C ARG A 252 17.48 2.97 46.93
N LYS A 253 17.05 1.74 46.59
CA LYS A 253 16.68 0.73 47.57
C LYS A 253 17.88 0.37 48.45
N TRP A 254 19.03 0.08 47.82
CA TRP A 254 20.27 -0.23 48.51
C TRP A 254 20.72 0.89 49.46
N ASN A 255 20.62 2.15 49.02
CA ASN A 255 20.97 3.31 49.85
C ASN A 255 20.04 3.46 51.06
N HIS A 256 18.73 3.27 50.87
CA HIS A 256 17.76 3.26 51.97
C HIS A 256 18.01 2.11 52.96
N ASP A 257 18.38 0.93 52.46
CA ASP A 257 18.70 -0.23 53.31
C ASP A 257 19.97 0.03 54.13
N ILE A 258 21.01 0.64 53.54
CA ILE A 258 22.22 1.06 54.25
C ILE A 258 21.92 2.10 55.32
N GLU A 259 21.14 3.13 55.01
CA GLU A 259 20.76 4.15 55.98
C GLU A 259 20.09 3.52 57.21
N ASN A 260 19.18 2.58 57.00
CA ASN A 260 18.53 1.83 58.09
C ASN A 260 19.52 0.98 58.91
N HIS A 261 20.47 0.32 58.24
CA HIS A 261 21.53 -0.43 58.93
C HIS A 261 22.43 0.48 59.77
N LEU A 262 22.81 1.65 59.24
CA LEU A 262 23.63 2.64 59.95
C LEU A 262 22.89 3.22 61.17
N LEU A 263 21.61 3.57 61.03
CA LEU A 263 20.79 4.06 62.15
C LEU A 263 20.63 2.99 63.25
N SER A 264 20.43 1.74 62.86
CA SER A 264 20.34 0.61 63.80
C SER A 264 21.65 0.42 64.58
N LEU A 265 22.79 0.49 63.88
CA LEU A 265 24.12 0.40 64.49
C LEU A 265 24.44 1.60 65.39
N GLU A 266 24.08 2.81 64.97
CA GLU A 266 24.23 4.02 65.78
C GLU A 266 23.46 3.87 67.10
N TYR A 267 22.20 3.39 67.03
CA TYR A 267 21.38 3.14 68.20
C TYR A 267 22.00 2.12 69.18
N LEU A 268 22.47 0.97 68.67
CA LEU A 268 23.11 -0.07 69.48
C LEU A 268 24.42 0.41 70.12
N THR A 269 25.20 1.20 69.37
CA THR A 269 26.45 1.79 69.85
C THR A 269 26.19 2.82 70.94
N ARG A 270 25.21 3.71 70.74
CA ARG A 270 24.83 4.76 71.70
C ARG A 270 24.27 4.20 73.00
N THR A 271 23.59 3.06 72.93
CA THR A 271 23.06 2.33 74.11
C THR A 271 24.10 1.44 74.79
N ARG A 272 25.38 1.48 74.34
CA ARG A 272 26.51 0.67 74.86
C ARG A 272 26.30 -0.84 74.79
N LYS A 273 25.54 -1.31 73.80
CA LYS A 273 25.26 -2.73 73.57
C LYS A 273 26.19 -3.34 72.52
N ALA A 274 27.48 -3.43 72.83
CA ALA A 274 28.51 -3.87 71.89
C ALA A 274 28.24 -5.29 71.33
N ASP A 275 27.86 -6.24 72.18
CA ASP A 275 27.61 -7.63 71.76
C ASP A 275 26.37 -7.81 70.86
N GLU A 276 25.39 -6.91 70.96
CA GLU A 276 24.22 -6.90 70.07
C GLU A 276 24.57 -6.24 68.73
N ALA A 277 25.40 -5.19 68.73
CA ALA A 277 25.90 -4.55 67.51
C ALA A 277 26.77 -5.50 66.68
N GLU A 278 27.66 -6.27 67.32
CA GLU A 278 28.49 -7.26 66.62
C GLU A 278 27.64 -8.36 65.98
N ARG A 279 26.67 -8.92 66.71
CA ARG A 279 25.71 -9.90 66.17
C ARG A 279 24.90 -9.35 65.01
N TYR A 280 24.47 -8.08 65.08
CA TYR A 280 23.77 -7.42 63.99
C TYR A 280 24.65 -7.28 62.74
N CYS A 281 25.89 -6.80 62.88
CA CYS A 281 26.86 -6.74 61.78
C CYS A 281 27.07 -8.11 61.12
N SER A 282 27.25 -9.17 61.90
CA SER A 282 27.39 -10.54 61.36
C SER A 282 26.15 -10.97 60.58
N SER A 283 24.95 -10.61 61.03
CA SER A 283 23.69 -10.94 60.34
C SER A 283 23.52 -10.22 59.00
N VAL A 284 23.94 -8.94 58.91
CA VAL A 284 23.89 -8.17 57.67
C VAL A 284 24.89 -8.72 56.65
N LEU A 285 26.11 -9.06 57.10
CA LEU A 285 27.15 -9.69 56.26
C LEU A 285 26.74 -11.08 55.72
N LEU A 286 26.03 -11.87 56.53
CA LEU A 286 25.48 -13.16 56.11
C LEU A 286 24.33 -13.01 55.10
N ASN A 287 23.56 -11.92 55.17
CA ASN A 287 22.47 -11.66 54.24
C ASN A 287 22.96 -11.05 52.91
N SER A 288 24.00 -10.21 52.93
CA SER A 288 24.56 -9.59 51.71
C SER A 288 25.44 -10.53 50.87
N SER A 289 25.84 -11.68 51.41
CA SER A 289 26.67 -12.69 50.73
C SER A 289 25.86 -13.75 49.97
N LYS A 290 24.52 -13.70 50.00
CA LYS A 290 23.66 -14.53 49.15
C LYS A 290 23.49 -13.86 47.78
N PRO A 291 23.78 -14.53 46.65
CA PRO A 291 23.54 -13.97 45.32
C PRO A 291 22.03 -13.75 45.12
N GLU A 292 21.63 -12.57 44.68
CA GLU A 292 20.28 -12.37 44.11
C GLU A 292 20.18 -13.19 42.82
N GLU A 293 19.30 -14.20 42.79
CA GLU A 293 18.97 -14.95 41.57
C GLU A 293 18.38 -14.00 40.52
N GLN A 294 19.15 -13.73 39.46
CA GLN A 294 18.66 -13.06 38.25
C GLN A 294 17.71 -14.00 37.49
N PRO A 295 16.54 -13.53 36.99
CA PRO A 295 15.78 -14.29 36.00
C PRO A 295 16.58 -14.31 34.69
N SER A 296 16.95 -15.51 34.27
CA SER A 296 17.63 -15.80 33.01
C SER A 296 16.82 -15.34 31.79
N ALA A 297 17.38 -14.42 31.00
CA ALA A 297 17.13 -14.33 29.56
C ALA A 297 18.14 -13.37 28.88
N CYS A 298 19.38 -13.82 28.69
CA CYS A 298 20.24 -13.29 27.63
C CYS A 298 20.42 -14.39 26.58
N ILE A 299 19.67 -14.28 25.48
CA ILE A 299 20.02 -14.97 24.24
C ILE A 299 21.21 -14.22 23.65
N SER A 300 22.29 -14.95 23.43
CA SER A 300 23.51 -14.51 22.76
C SER A 300 23.22 -13.93 21.37
N VAL A 301 23.52 -12.64 21.18
CA VAL A 301 23.77 -12.07 19.86
C VAL A 301 25.25 -12.32 19.57
N SER A 302 25.53 -13.31 18.73
CA SER A 302 26.82 -13.47 18.09
C SER A 302 27.05 -12.32 17.11
N GLN A 303 28.11 -11.56 17.35
CA GLN A 303 28.79 -10.72 16.35
C GLN A 303 29.53 -11.60 15.33
N GLU A 304 29.88 -10.96 14.21
CA GLU A 304 30.61 -11.43 13.01
C GLU A 304 29.67 -12.02 11.93
N ASP A 305 29.52 -11.44 10.73
CA ASP A 305 30.59 -10.94 9.86
C ASP A 305 30.26 -9.67 9.07
N SER A 306 31.27 -8.82 8.99
CA SER A 306 31.47 -7.80 7.97
C SER A 306 32.43 -8.34 6.91
N VAL A 307 31.95 -8.74 5.73
CA VAL A 307 32.71 -8.67 4.46
C VAL A 307 31.72 -8.55 3.28
N LEU A 308 31.94 -7.51 2.46
CA LEU A 308 31.37 -7.17 1.14
C LEU A 308 30.02 -6.44 1.05
#